data_AF-A0A1D2QJU3-F1
#
_entry.id   AF-A0A1D2QJU3-F1
#
_cell.length_a   1.000
_cell.length_b   1.000
_cell.length_c   1.000
_cell.angle_alpha   90.00
_cell.angle_beta   90.00
_cell.angle_gamma   90.00
#
_symmetry.space_group_name_H-M   'P 1'
#
loop_
_entity.id
_entity.type
_entity.pdbx_description
1 polymer ?
#
loop_
_entity_poly.entity_id
_entity_poly.type
_entity_poly.pdbx_seq_one_letter_code
_entity_poly.pdbx_strand_id
1 'polypeptide(L)' 'MSTPDVPSRPEIILLVFGYLSISQAHVLPDGAAVLGYATGFLLFVLIPLLILDETDTRSESSSSK' A
#
# COMPACT_ATOMS: atom_id res chain seq x y z
N MET A 1 -22.18 -22.98 6.86
CA MET A 1 -21.36 -22.50 5.74
C MET A 1 -20.60 -21.30 6.27
N SER A 2 -19.38 -21.53 6.73
CA SER A 2 -18.57 -20.52 7.42
C SER A 2 -18.05 -19.54 6.38
N THR A 3 -18.52 -18.30 6.41
CA THR A 3 -17.89 -17.20 5.69
C THR A 3 -16.43 -17.15 6.14
N PRO A 4 -15.42 -17.23 5.26
CA PRO A 4 -14.06 -17.00 5.69
C PRO A 4 -14.02 -15.57 6.22
N ASP A 5 -13.83 -15.44 7.53
CA ASP A 5 -13.41 -14.22 8.20
C ASP A 5 -12.07 -13.83 7.59
N VAL A 6 -12.11 -13.13 6.46
CA VAL A 6 -10.94 -12.45 5.91
C VAL A 6 -10.89 -11.13 6.65
N PRO A 7 -9.99 -10.96 7.65
CA PRO A 7 -9.68 -9.62 8.11
C PRO A 7 -9.15 -8.89 6.88
N SER A 8 -9.98 -8.00 6.32
CA SER A 8 -9.62 -7.21 5.15
C SER A 8 -8.64 -6.17 5.67
N ARG A 9 -7.37 -6.55 5.76
CA ARG A 9 -6.27 -5.63 6.00
C ARG A 9 -5.99 -4.94 4.66
N PRO A 10 -6.57 -3.74 4.42
CA PRO A 10 -6.42 -3.07 3.13
C PRO A 10 -4.95 -2.84 2.80
N GLU A 11 -4.07 -2.75 3.79
CA GLU A 11 -2.63 -2.58 3.65
C GLU A 11 -1.99 -3.73 2.87
N ILE A 12 -2.40 -4.98 3.16
CA ILE A 12 -1.88 -6.16 2.46
C ILE A 12 -2.29 -6.11 0.98
N ILE A 13 -3.54 -5.70 0.72
CA ILE A 13 -4.07 -5.58 -0.63
C ILE A 13 -3.27 -4.51 -1.40
N LEU A 14 -2.99 -3.36 -0.78
CA LEU A 14 -2.21 -2.27 -1.38
C LEU A 14 -0.77 -2.70 -1.69
N LEU A 15 -0.13 -3.46 -0.78
CA LEU A 15 1.19 -4.04 -1.04
C LEU A 15 1.17 -5.00 -2.23
N VAL A 16 0.17 -5.87 -2.33
CA VAL A 16 0.04 -6.79 -3.47
C VAL A 16 -0.13 -6.03 -4.79
N PHE A 17 -1.00 -5.01 -4.82
CA PHE A 17 -1.19 -4.18 -6.01
C PHE A 17 0.06 -3.37 -6.37
N GLY A 18 0.79 -2.87 -5.38
CA GLY A 18 2.08 -2.19 -5.59
C GLY A 18 3.10 -3.11 -6.25
N TYR A 19 3.26 -4.32 -5.71
CA TYR A 19 4.15 -5.34 -6.30
C TYR A 19 3.77 -5.69 -7.74
N LEU A 20 2.48 -5.91 -8.00
CA LEU A 20 2.00 -6.23 -9.34
C LEU A 20 2.22 -5.08 -10.33
N SER A 21 2.03 -3.83 -9.89
CA SER A 21 2.27 -2.65 -10.73
C SER A 21 3.73 -2.54 -11.16
N ILE A 22 4.68 -2.74 -10.23
CA ILE A 22 6.12 -2.77 -10.53
C ILE A 22 6.46 -3.96 -11.44
N SER A 23 5.92 -5.13 -11.12
CA SER A 23 6.16 -6.36 -11.87
C SER A 23 5.61 -6.30 -13.29
N GLN A 24 4.57 -5.51 -13.58
CA GLN A 24 4.07 -5.33 -14.95
C GLN A 24 4.69 -4.13 -15.66
N ALA A 25 5.24 -3.15 -14.93
CA ALA A 25 5.88 -1.98 -15.52
C ALA A 25 7.02 -2.37 -16.49
N HIS A 26 7.80 -3.41 -16.18
CA HIS A 26 8.96 -3.80 -16.99
C HIS A 26 8.61 -4.33 -18.40
N VAL A 27 7.36 -4.74 -18.64
CA VAL A 27 6.91 -5.24 -19.96
C VAL A 27 6.15 -4.18 -20.76
N LEU A 28 5.94 -2.99 -20.19
CA LEU A 28 5.22 -1.91 -20.84
C LEU A 28 6.17 -1.02 -21.67
N PRO A 29 5.66 -0.32 -22.71
CA PRO A 29 6.41 0.74 -23.39
C PRO A 29 6.82 1.83 -22.39
N ASP A 30 7.97 2.49 -22.62
CA ASP A 30 8.64 3.39 -21.66
C ASP A 30 7.70 4.36 -20.92
N GLY A 31 6.82 5.05 -21.64
CA GLY A 31 5.87 6.01 -21.03
C GLY A 31 4.87 5.35 -20.07
N ALA A 32 4.39 4.15 -20.39
CA ALA A 32 3.50 3.38 -19.52
C ALA A 32 4.25 2.65 -18.41
N ALA A 33 5.50 2.25 -18.65
CA ALA A 33 6.37 1.66 -17.63
C ALA A 33 6.61 2.64 -16.47
N VAL A 34 6.88 3.92 -16.77
CA VAL A 34 7.04 4.96 -15.74
C VAL A 34 5.80 5.07 -14.85
N LEU A 35 4.60 5.03 -15.45
CA LEU A 35 3.35 5.07 -14.68
C LEU A 35 3.20 3.84 -13.78
N GLY A 36 3.56 2.65 -14.27
CA GLY A 36 3.55 1.41 -13.49
C GLY A 36 4.52 1.45 -12.30
N TYR A 37 5.74 1.94 -12.50
CA TYR A 37 6.72 2.11 -11.42
C TYR A 37 6.28 3.18 -10.41
N ALA A 38 5.78 4.32 -10.86
CA ALA A 38 5.30 5.39 -9.98
C ALA A 38 4.11 4.93 -9.13
N THR A 39 3.14 4.25 -9.75
CA THR A 39 1.98 3.67 -9.05
C THR A 39 2.43 2.61 -8.05
N GLY A 40 3.34 1.73 -8.48
CA GLY A 40 3.92 0.71 -7.64
C GLY A 40 4.63 1.26 -6.41
N PHE A 41 5.48 2.27 -6.58
CA PHE A 41 6.18 2.95 -5.49
C PHE A 41 5.21 3.60 -4.51
N LEU A 42 4.16 4.26 -5.01
CA LEU A 42 3.17 4.91 -4.16
C LEU A 42 2.42 3.89 -3.28
N LEU A 43 1.99 2.77 -3.88
CA LEU A 43 1.25 1.72 -3.16
C LEU A 43 2.13 0.90 -2.22
N PHE A 44 3.39 0.64 -2.60
CA PHE A 44 4.27 -0.25 -1.87
C PHE A 44 5.10 0.45 -0.79
N VAL A 45 5.34 1.75 -0.93
CA VAL A 45 6.22 2.53 -0.04
C VAL A 45 5.48 3.68 0.62
N LEU A 46 4.91 4.61 -0.16
CA LEU A 46 4.37 5.85 0.40
C LEU A 46 3.14 5.62 1.28
N ILE A 47 2.16 4.85 0.79
CA ILE A 47 0.95 4.58 1.57
C ILE A 47 1.26 3.87 2.90
N PRO A 48 2.05 2.78 2.93
CA PRO A 48 2.45 2.17 4.19
C PRO A 48 3.12 3.15 5.17
N LEU A 49 3.98 4.05 4.68
CA LEU A 49 4.61 5.07 5.53
C LEU A 49 3.58 6.06 6.11
N LEU A 50 2.61 6.50 5.31
CA LEU A 50 1.54 7.39 5.78
C LEU A 50 0.65 6.72 6.84
N ILE A 51 0.36 5.43 6.68
CA ILE A 51 -0.42 4.66 7.66
C ILE A 51 0.34 4.53 8.98
N LEU A 52 1.66 4.30 8.92
CA LEU A 52 2.51 4.26 10.11
C LEU A 52 2.53 5.62 10.83
N ASP A 53 2.71 6.72 10.09
CA ASP A 53 2.72 8.08 10.65
C ASP A 53 1.39 8.46 11.34
N GLU A 54 0.25 8.10 10.74
CA GLU A 54 -1.07 8.30 11.36
C GLU A 54 -1.25 7.45 12.63
N THR A 55 -0.68 6.24 12.65
CA THR A 55 -0.77 5.35 13.82
C THR A 55 0.05 5.89 14.99
N ASP A 56 1.24 6.45 14.72
CA ASP A 56 2.12 7.02 15.74
C ASP A 56 1.52 8.29 16.36
N THR A 57 1.05 9.22 15.52
CA THR A 57 0.41 10.47 15.98
C THR A 57 -0.85 10.23 16.81
N ARG A 58 -1.67 9.23 16.45
CA ARG A 58 -2.87 8.85 17.23
C ARG A 58 -2.50 8.31 18.61
N SER A 59 -1.43 7.52 18.69
CA SER A 59 -0.95 6.91 19.93
C SER A 59 -0.45 7.97 20.93
N GLU A 60 0.29 8.98 20.45
CA GLU A 60 0.75 10.10 21.28
C GLU A 60 -0.42 10.95 21.84
N SER A 61 -1.45 11.18 21.01
CA SER A 61 -2.64 11.95 21.44
C SER A 61 -3.45 11.26 22.54
N SER A 62 -3.47 9.92 22.57
CA SER A 62 -4.19 9.13 23.56
C SER A 62 -3.45 9.01 24.89
N SER A 63 -2.12 9.16 24.91
CA SER A 63 -1.31 9.06 26.12
C SER A 63 -1.23 10.37 26.92
N SER A 64 -1.67 11.50 26.33
CA SER A 64 -1.65 12.83 26.97
C SER A 64 -3.00 13.22 27.64
N LYS A 65 -3.90 12.26 27.85
CA LYS A 65 -5.13 12.42 28.65
C LYS A 65 -5.06 11.56 29.89
#